data_AF-A0A553PBQ0-F1
#
_entry.id   AF-A0A553PBQ0-F1
#
_cell.length_a   1.000
_cell.length_b   1.000
_cell.length_c   1.000
_cell.angle_alpha   90.00
_cell.angle_beta   90.00
_cell.angle_gamma   90.00
#
_symmetry.space_group_name_H-M   'P 1'
#
loop_
_entity.id
_entity.type
_entity.pdbx_description
1 polymer ?
#
loop_
_entity_poly.entity_id
_entity_poly.type
_entity_poly.pdbx_seq_one_letter_code
_entity_poly.pdbx_strand_id
1 'polypeptide(L)'
;MNAGLSLRLGWRLHTASPSVLSSVIVKQGLHTSEVAGWRASVGPDPWRRHRQRYPVPELPARPENVVIPEKHRLPILPKVPSIYGQTMTRPPKGTRELYRMQGEERVHNKLILEQFGIVALAGGRLTSSHFEFLRNKVNRWLHPERSLAIFRVDAPYQPVTNHGAGRRMGGGKGSISHYVTPVKAGRVIVEVAGDMYWPEVQPWLSKVAEKMPFEAMAVNQDLLERLEAEEKRIAETNENPYTFEWLVRNNIMDCQSHLSPKDRVWFGRFLYRDRTLNRKYQTIHNFRYRMR
;
A
#
# COMPACT_ATOMS: atom_id res chain seq x y z
N MET A 1 81.03 -8.54 17.44
CA MET A 1 81.67 -9.44 16.46
C MET A 1 80.59 -10.26 15.78
N ASN A 2 80.50 -10.10 14.45
CA ASN A 2 79.96 -10.99 13.42
C ASN A 2 78.73 -11.89 13.70
N ALA A 3 77.62 -11.48 13.07
CA ALA A 3 76.89 -12.17 12.00
C ALA A 3 76.34 -13.59 12.22
N GLY A 4 75.02 -13.72 11.98
CA GLY A 4 74.35 -14.99 11.75
C GLY A 4 72.88 -14.80 11.35
N LEU A 5 72.64 -14.40 10.11
CA LEU A 5 71.31 -14.44 9.48
C LEU A 5 70.85 -15.90 9.32
N SER A 6 69.67 -16.23 9.83
CA SER A 6 68.93 -17.43 9.42
C SER A 6 67.46 -17.08 9.19
N LEU A 7 67.06 -17.22 7.94
CA LEU A 7 65.73 -16.97 7.37
C LEU A 7 64.68 -17.87 8.05
N ARG A 8 63.76 -17.27 8.80
CA ARG A 8 62.49 -17.94 9.14
C ARG A 8 61.43 -17.54 8.12
N LEU A 9 61.16 -18.43 7.17
CA LEU A 9 59.93 -18.40 6.36
C LEU A 9 58.72 -18.56 7.29
N GLY A 10 58.16 -17.44 7.76
CA GLY A 10 56.89 -17.41 8.46
C GLY A 10 55.73 -17.56 7.49
N TRP A 11 55.34 -18.79 7.15
CA TRP A 11 54.05 -19.03 6.51
C TRP A 11 52.94 -18.71 7.53
N ARG A 12 52.25 -17.57 7.34
CA ARG A 12 51.00 -17.27 8.04
C ARG A 12 49.91 -18.22 7.54
N LEU A 13 49.74 -19.36 8.22
CA LEU A 13 48.51 -20.14 8.15
C LEU A 13 47.45 -19.45 9.01
N HIS A 14 46.85 -18.36 8.50
CA HIS A 14 45.72 -17.68 9.14
C HIS A 14 44.49 -17.64 8.24
N THR A 15 44.34 -18.60 7.31
CA THR A 15 43.08 -18.75 6.54
C THR A 15 42.97 -20.18 5.97
N ALA A 16 43.10 -21.21 6.81
CA ALA A 16 42.76 -22.57 6.40
C ALA A 16 41.38 -22.91 6.95
N SER A 17 40.43 -23.27 6.07
CA SER A 17 39.14 -23.78 6.52
C SER A 17 39.31 -25.15 7.21
N PRO A 18 38.38 -25.55 8.10
CA PRO A 18 38.54 -26.75 8.93
C PRO A 18 38.77 -28.05 8.14
N SER A 19 38.43 -28.10 6.86
CA SER A 19 38.65 -29.28 6.00
C SER A 19 40.11 -29.48 5.59
N VAL A 20 40.95 -28.45 5.60
CA VAL A 20 42.37 -28.52 5.21
C VAL A 20 43.25 -29.03 6.35
N LEU A 21 42.83 -28.87 7.60
CA LEU A 21 43.58 -29.32 8.78
C LEU A 21 43.45 -30.83 9.03
N SER A 22 42.33 -31.45 8.63
CA SER A 22 42.14 -32.90 8.79
C SER A 22 43.04 -33.74 7.88
N SER A 23 43.48 -33.23 6.73
CA SER A 23 44.33 -33.97 5.78
C SER A 23 45.81 -34.00 6.17
N VAL A 24 46.26 -33.06 7.01
CA VAL A 24 47.64 -33.02 7.53
C VAL A 24 47.82 -33.96 8.72
N ILE A 25 46.81 -34.07 9.58
CA ILE A 25 46.84 -34.88 10.82
C ILE A 25 46.93 -36.38 10.49
N VAL A 26 46.28 -36.85 9.42
CA VAL A 26 46.31 -38.28 9.01
C VAL A 26 47.70 -38.69 8.47
N LYS A 27 48.52 -37.77 7.96
CA LYS A 27 49.82 -38.09 7.36
C LYS A 27 50.99 -38.21 8.37
N GLN A 28 50.78 -37.91 9.66
CA GLN A 28 51.86 -37.89 10.67
C GLN A 28 51.68 -38.88 11.83
N GLY A 29 50.67 -39.76 11.80
CA GLY A 29 50.60 -40.90 12.71
C GLY A 29 50.50 -40.56 14.21
N LEU A 30 49.89 -39.44 14.58
CA LEU A 30 49.65 -39.08 15.98
C LEU A 30 48.28 -39.60 16.46
N HIS A 31 48.28 -40.21 17.65
CA HIS A 31 47.10 -40.80 18.28
C HIS A 31 46.09 -39.72 18.73
N THR A 32 44.80 -40.03 18.65
CA THR A 32 43.65 -39.11 18.81
C THR A 32 43.43 -38.52 20.22
N SER A 33 44.27 -38.83 21.20
CA SER A 33 44.06 -38.44 22.60
C SER A 33 44.64 -37.07 23.02
N GLU A 34 45.49 -36.43 22.22
CA GLU A 34 46.07 -35.11 22.56
C GLU A 34 45.35 -33.91 21.90
N VAL A 35 44.44 -34.16 20.96
CA VAL A 35 43.73 -33.09 20.22
C VAL A 35 42.52 -32.55 21.00
N ALA A 36 42.09 -33.23 22.07
CA ALA A 36 40.96 -32.82 22.90
C ALA A 36 41.29 -31.62 23.82
N GLY A 37 42.56 -31.39 24.16
CA GLY A 37 42.99 -30.30 25.05
C GLY A 37 43.07 -28.91 24.40
N TRP A 38 43.13 -28.83 23.07
CA TRP A 38 43.35 -27.56 22.34
C TRP A 38 42.07 -26.89 21.84
N ARG A 39 40.91 -27.53 21.94
CA ARG A 39 39.62 -26.94 21.52
C ARG A 39 38.95 -26.07 22.59
N ALA A 40 39.45 -26.07 23.83
CA ALA A 40 38.79 -25.41 24.95
C ALA A 40 39.29 -23.98 25.27
N SER A 41 40.25 -23.44 24.51
CA SER A 41 40.87 -22.13 24.80
C SER A 41 40.63 -21.04 23.73
N VAL A 42 39.77 -21.30 22.75
CA VAL A 42 39.32 -20.24 21.83
C VAL A 42 38.10 -19.58 22.45
N GLY A 43 38.30 -18.46 23.15
CA GLY A 43 37.21 -17.60 23.60
C GLY A 43 36.27 -17.24 22.44
N PRO A 44 35.00 -16.88 22.71
CA PRO A 44 34.04 -16.57 21.67
C PRO A 44 34.62 -15.51 20.72
N ASP A 45 34.59 -15.82 19.42
CA ASP A 45 35.16 -15.00 18.36
C ASP A 45 34.67 -13.54 18.49
N PRO A 46 35.56 -12.55 18.71
CA PRO A 46 35.17 -11.17 18.96
C PRO A 46 34.48 -10.52 17.75
N TRP A 47 34.57 -11.16 16.57
CA TRP A 47 33.88 -10.75 15.34
C TRP A 47 32.60 -11.52 15.07
N ARG A 48 32.24 -12.51 15.91
CA ARG A 48 30.87 -13.02 16.00
C ARG A 48 30.03 -11.92 16.64
N ARG A 49 29.68 -10.91 15.85
CA ARG A 49 28.50 -10.10 16.14
C ARG A 49 27.38 -11.10 16.34
N HIS A 50 26.98 -11.32 17.60
CA HIS A 50 25.68 -11.84 17.91
C HIS A 50 24.76 -10.98 17.05
N ARG A 51 24.22 -11.54 15.97
CA ARG A 51 23.05 -10.96 15.34
C ARG A 51 22.08 -10.93 16.49
N GLN A 52 21.93 -9.77 17.14
CA GLN A 52 20.84 -9.52 18.06
C GLN A 52 19.63 -9.95 17.25
N ARG A 53 19.07 -11.11 17.61
CA ARG A 53 17.80 -11.53 17.07
C ARG A 53 16.88 -10.47 17.64
N TYR A 54 16.58 -9.46 16.84
CA TYR A 54 15.52 -8.53 17.18
C TYR A 54 14.33 -9.42 17.56
N PRO A 55 13.71 -9.19 18.73
CA PRO A 55 12.52 -9.94 19.11
C PRO A 55 11.56 -9.84 17.93
N VAL A 56 11.19 -10.99 17.35
CA VAL A 56 10.19 -11.01 16.29
C VAL A 56 8.95 -10.42 16.95
N PRO A 57 8.37 -9.33 16.43
CA PRO A 57 7.18 -8.77 17.02
C PRO A 57 6.13 -9.88 17.11
N GLU A 58 5.66 -10.16 18.31
CA GLU A 58 4.62 -11.16 18.53
C GLU A 58 3.42 -10.74 17.69
N LEU A 59 2.95 -11.66 16.82
CA LEU A 59 1.75 -11.41 16.05
C LEU A 59 0.59 -11.28 17.05
N PRO A 60 -0.35 -10.35 16.82
CA PRO A 60 -1.52 -10.25 17.67
C PRO A 60 -2.25 -11.60 17.71
N ALA A 61 -2.99 -11.87 18.79
CA ALA A 61 -3.82 -13.07 18.85
C ALA A 61 -4.82 -13.07 17.68
N ARG A 62 -5.10 -14.26 17.12
CA ARG A 62 -6.12 -14.39 16.08
C ARG A 62 -7.46 -13.97 16.67
N PRO A 63 -8.31 -13.26 15.91
CA PRO A 63 -9.68 -13.07 16.35
C PRO A 63 -10.34 -14.45 16.48
N GLU A 64 -10.60 -14.90 17.70
CA GLU A 64 -11.34 -16.13 17.95
C GLU A 64 -12.79 -15.94 17.49
N ASN A 65 -13.35 -16.96 16.82
CA ASN A 65 -14.76 -17.05 16.44
C ASN A 65 -15.27 -16.01 15.41
N VAL A 66 -14.53 -15.77 14.32
CA VAL A 66 -15.06 -15.00 13.17
C VAL A 66 -16.09 -15.84 12.40
N VAL A 67 -17.38 -15.49 12.51
CA VAL A 67 -18.45 -16.13 11.72
C VAL A 67 -18.37 -15.63 10.28
N ILE A 68 -18.01 -16.53 9.36
CA ILE A 68 -17.84 -16.18 7.94
C ILE A 68 -19.17 -16.43 7.21
N PRO A 69 -19.69 -15.45 6.47
CA PRO A 69 -20.92 -15.63 5.70
C PRO A 69 -20.70 -16.56 4.51
N GLU A 70 -21.76 -17.22 4.04
CA GLU A 70 -21.70 -18.11 2.87
C GLU A 70 -21.10 -17.41 1.63
N LYS A 71 -21.50 -16.15 1.40
CA LYS A 71 -20.98 -15.31 0.30
C LYS A 71 -19.73 -14.56 0.74
N HIS A 72 -18.61 -15.25 0.66
CA HIS A 72 -17.31 -14.75 1.09
C HIS A 72 -16.45 -14.16 -0.05
N ARG A 73 -16.70 -14.52 -1.32
CA ARG A 73 -15.92 -14.00 -2.47
C ARG A 73 -16.50 -12.72 -3.04
N LEU A 74 -15.64 -11.91 -3.68
CA LEU A 74 -16.11 -10.75 -4.43
C LEU A 74 -17.04 -11.21 -5.57
N PRO A 75 -18.26 -10.64 -5.67
CA PRO A 75 -19.21 -11.00 -6.71
C PRO A 75 -18.80 -10.43 -8.06
N ILE A 76 -19.39 -10.97 -9.13
CA ILE A 76 -19.32 -10.36 -10.46
C ILE A 76 -20.24 -9.15 -10.48
N LEU A 77 -19.69 -7.97 -10.77
CA LEU A 77 -20.50 -6.75 -10.91
C LEU A 77 -20.96 -6.57 -12.36
N PRO A 78 -22.20 -6.07 -12.57
CA PRO A 78 -22.68 -5.81 -13.92
C PRO A 78 -21.89 -4.67 -14.56
N LYS A 79 -21.51 -4.88 -15.82
CA LYS A 79 -20.77 -3.91 -16.66
C LYS A 79 -21.62 -2.71 -17.11
N VAL A 80 -22.93 -2.90 -17.16
CA VAL A 80 -23.95 -1.89 -17.51
C VAL A 80 -24.96 -1.88 -16.36
N PRO A 81 -25.46 -0.71 -15.92
CA PRO A 81 -26.48 -0.64 -14.88
C PRO A 81 -27.72 -1.43 -15.26
N SER A 82 -28.20 -2.28 -14.34
CA SER A 82 -29.33 -3.19 -14.56
C SER A 82 -30.62 -2.46 -14.95
N ILE A 83 -30.81 -1.22 -14.48
CA ILE A 83 -31.99 -0.39 -14.74
C ILE A 83 -32.26 -0.26 -16.25
N TYR A 84 -31.22 -0.04 -17.05
CA TYR A 84 -31.38 0.15 -18.49
C TYR A 84 -31.62 -1.16 -19.25
N GLY A 85 -31.26 -2.31 -18.66
CA GLY A 85 -31.56 -3.62 -19.22
C GLY A 85 -33.03 -4.02 -19.04
N GLN A 86 -33.64 -3.63 -17.92
CA GLN A 86 -35.01 -4.01 -17.58
C GLN A 86 -36.06 -3.05 -18.13
N THR A 87 -35.81 -1.74 -18.04
CA THR A 87 -36.82 -0.71 -18.38
C THR A 87 -36.80 -0.32 -19.87
N MET A 88 -35.98 -0.97 -20.70
CA MET A 88 -35.78 -0.67 -22.14
C MET A 88 -35.55 0.83 -22.46
N THR A 89 -35.12 1.60 -21.45
CA THR A 89 -35.02 3.05 -21.52
C THR A 89 -33.60 3.44 -21.90
N ARG A 90 -33.48 4.45 -22.77
CA ARG A 90 -32.16 4.93 -23.20
C ARG A 90 -31.47 5.65 -22.02
N PRO A 91 -30.24 5.26 -21.66
CA PRO A 91 -29.48 5.93 -20.61
C PRO A 91 -29.21 7.40 -20.95
N PRO A 92 -29.39 8.33 -19.99
CA PRO A 92 -29.13 9.75 -20.22
C PRO A 92 -27.64 9.99 -20.43
N LYS A 93 -27.31 10.79 -21.46
CA LYS A 93 -25.92 11.16 -21.76
C LYS A 93 -25.52 12.42 -20.96
N GLY A 94 -25.09 12.23 -19.72
CA GLY A 94 -24.60 13.32 -18.85
C GLY A 94 -23.22 13.87 -19.25
N THR A 95 -22.88 15.07 -18.79
CA THR A 95 -21.51 15.64 -18.96
C THR A 95 -20.47 14.73 -18.28
N ARG A 96 -19.18 15.06 -18.39
CA ARG A 96 -18.13 14.23 -17.80
C ARG A 96 -18.15 14.23 -16.25
N GLU A 97 -18.78 15.22 -15.63
CA GLU A 97 -18.92 15.38 -14.17
C GLU A 97 -17.62 15.10 -13.38
N LEU A 98 -16.56 15.83 -13.73
CA LEU A 98 -15.25 15.66 -13.11
C LEU A 98 -15.27 15.90 -11.59
N TYR A 99 -16.19 16.74 -11.10
CA TYR A 99 -16.36 17.06 -9.69
C TYR A 99 -16.58 15.84 -8.79
N ARG A 100 -17.09 14.72 -9.34
CA ARG A 100 -17.34 13.49 -8.57
C ARG A 100 -16.06 12.81 -8.08
N MET A 101 -14.91 13.10 -8.70
CA MET A 101 -13.61 12.56 -8.31
C MET A 101 -12.76 13.56 -7.54
N GLN A 102 -13.30 14.73 -7.21
CA GLN A 102 -12.51 15.80 -6.60
C GLN A 102 -12.75 15.90 -5.10
N GLY A 103 -11.67 16.25 -4.37
CA GLY A 103 -11.65 16.37 -2.92
C GLY A 103 -11.63 15.02 -2.20
N GLU A 104 -11.83 15.09 -0.88
CA GLU A 104 -11.95 13.92 -0.03
C GLU A 104 -13.34 13.27 -0.06
N GLU A 105 -13.33 11.96 0.13
CA GLU A 105 -14.49 11.15 0.48
C GLU A 105 -14.87 11.40 1.94
N ARG A 106 -16.15 11.70 2.18
CA ARG A 106 -16.67 11.99 3.53
C ARG A 106 -17.43 10.83 4.17
N VAL A 107 -18.00 9.93 3.36
CA VAL A 107 -18.96 8.94 3.84
C VAL A 107 -18.33 7.56 4.00
N HIS A 108 -17.64 7.06 2.97
CA HIS A 108 -17.09 5.71 2.99
C HIS A 108 -15.56 5.72 3.05
N ASN A 109 -15.04 6.44 4.04
CA ASN A 109 -13.62 6.54 4.35
C ASN A 109 -13.16 5.56 5.44
N LYS A 110 -14.08 5.02 6.25
CA LYS A 110 -13.80 4.05 7.32
C LYS A 110 -14.06 2.60 6.89
N LEU A 111 -13.30 1.68 7.47
CA LEU A 111 -13.50 0.25 7.32
C LEU A 111 -14.76 -0.18 8.08
N ILE A 112 -15.67 -0.91 7.44
CA ILE A 112 -16.86 -1.47 8.13
C ILE A 112 -16.49 -2.76 8.85
N LEU A 113 -15.62 -3.56 8.25
CA LEU A 113 -15.16 -4.82 8.83
C LEU A 113 -14.00 -4.65 9.82
N GLU A 114 -13.50 -3.42 10.00
CA GLU A 114 -12.44 -3.05 10.96
C GLU A 114 -11.14 -3.88 10.88
N GLN A 115 -10.86 -4.52 9.74
CA GLN A 115 -9.67 -5.36 9.56
C GLN A 115 -8.75 -4.82 8.47
N PHE A 116 -9.04 -5.13 7.19
CA PHE A 116 -8.17 -4.80 6.07
C PHE A 116 -8.95 -4.23 4.89
N GLY A 117 -8.26 -3.43 4.07
CA GLY A 117 -8.86 -2.92 2.84
C GLY A 117 -7.88 -2.21 1.91
N ILE A 118 -8.43 -1.71 0.80
CA ILE A 118 -7.71 -0.85 -0.14
C ILE A 118 -8.39 0.51 -0.15
N VAL A 119 -7.62 1.56 0.14
CA VAL A 119 -8.07 2.97 0.14
C VAL A 119 -7.47 3.70 -1.04
N ALA A 120 -8.30 4.48 -1.74
CA ALA A 120 -7.85 5.39 -2.78
C ALA A 120 -7.16 6.62 -2.14
N LEU A 121 -5.92 6.93 -2.53
CA LEU A 121 -5.24 8.18 -2.13
C LEU A 121 -5.51 9.31 -3.12
N ALA A 122 -5.89 8.97 -4.35
CA ALA A 122 -6.21 9.90 -5.42
C ALA A 122 -7.59 9.60 -6.03
N GLY A 123 -8.23 10.65 -6.57
CA GLY A 123 -9.53 10.52 -7.23
C GLY A 123 -9.41 10.02 -8.67
N GLY A 124 -10.28 9.09 -9.07
CA GLY A 124 -10.22 8.48 -10.40
C GLY A 124 -11.47 7.71 -10.80
N ARG A 125 -11.38 6.97 -11.92
CA ARG A 125 -12.50 6.18 -12.48
C ARG A 125 -12.18 4.70 -12.43
N LEU A 126 -13.12 3.92 -11.91
CA LEU A 126 -13.09 2.47 -12.02
C LEU A 126 -13.95 2.03 -13.20
N THR A 127 -13.34 1.37 -14.16
CA THR A 127 -14.03 0.74 -15.29
C THR A 127 -14.43 -0.69 -14.88
N SER A 128 -15.33 -1.32 -15.65
CA SER A 128 -15.67 -2.73 -15.45
C SER A 128 -14.43 -3.64 -15.46
N SER A 129 -13.43 -3.35 -16.29
CA SER A 129 -12.18 -4.11 -16.35
C SER A 129 -11.37 -4.02 -15.05
N HIS A 130 -11.41 -2.87 -14.36
CA HIS A 130 -10.75 -2.73 -13.06
C HIS A 130 -11.46 -3.56 -11.97
N PHE A 131 -12.80 -3.63 -12.00
CA PHE A 131 -13.56 -4.49 -11.09
C PHE A 131 -13.28 -5.98 -11.33
N GLU A 132 -13.21 -6.40 -12.60
CA GLU A 132 -12.82 -7.77 -12.96
C GLU A 132 -11.40 -8.11 -12.49
N PHE A 133 -10.46 -7.18 -12.66
CA PHE A 133 -9.09 -7.30 -12.15
C PHE A 133 -9.08 -7.46 -10.63
N LEU A 134 -9.76 -6.58 -9.89
CA LEU A 134 -9.89 -6.64 -8.43
C LEU A 134 -10.48 -7.98 -7.98
N ARG A 135 -11.62 -8.37 -8.56
CA ARG A 135 -12.30 -9.64 -8.26
C ARG A 135 -11.34 -10.81 -8.46
N ASN A 136 -10.72 -10.92 -9.63
CA ASN A 136 -9.86 -12.06 -9.97
C ASN A 136 -8.59 -12.12 -9.11
N LYS A 137 -7.99 -10.98 -8.77
CA LYS A 137 -6.79 -10.96 -7.93
C LYS A 137 -7.09 -11.22 -6.47
N VAL A 138 -8.09 -10.56 -5.89
CA VAL A 138 -8.47 -10.76 -4.48
C VAL A 138 -8.96 -12.19 -4.29
N ASN A 139 -9.88 -12.69 -5.12
CA ASN A 139 -10.41 -14.06 -4.98
C ASN A 139 -9.36 -15.15 -5.18
N ARG A 140 -8.23 -14.85 -5.84
CA ARG A 140 -7.11 -15.80 -5.99
C ARG A 140 -6.34 -16.00 -4.67
N TRP A 141 -6.21 -14.95 -3.87
CA TRP A 141 -5.48 -14.99 -2.59
C TRP A 141 -6.40 -15.25 -1.40
N LEU A 142 -7.71 -15.03 -1.56
CA LEU A 142 -8.70 -15.21 -0.53
C LEU A 142 -8.92 -16.70 -0.22
N HIS A 143 -8.90 -17.07 1.05
CA HIS A 143 -9.22 -18.42 1.53
C HIS A 143 -10.71 -18.50 1.89
N PRO A 144 -11.53 -19.27 1.14
CA PRO A 144 -12.98 -19.34 1.31
C PRO A 144 -13.48 -19.60 2.73
N GLU A 145 -12.81 -20.51 3.42
CA GLU A 145 -13.23 -21.01 4.73
C GLU A 145 -12.86 -20.08 5.87
N ARG A 146 -11.96 -19.11 5.63
CA ARG A 146 -11.35 -18.28 6.67
C ARG A 146 -11.54 -16.78 6.45
N SER A 147 -11.94 -16.38 5.26
CA SER A 147 -11.92 -14.97 4.87
C SER A 147 -13.03 -14.59 3.91
N LEU A 148 -13.46 -13.35 4.01
CA LEU A 148 -14.48 -12.72 3.21
C LEU A 148 -13.94 -11.44 2.57
N ALA A 149 -14.43 -11.10 1.39
CA ALA A 149 -14.09 -9.87 0.69
C ALA A 149 -15.36 -9.22 0.15
N ILE A 150 -15.48 -7.91 0.34
CA ILE A 150 -16.63 -7.11 -0.11
C ILE A 150 -16.18 -5.93 -0.96
N PHE A 151 -16.96 -5.59 -1.97
CA PHE A 151 -16.83 -4.30 -2.64
C PHE A 151 -17.48 -3.23 -1.79
N ARG A 152 -16.75 -2.14 -1.53
CA ARG A 152 -17.28 -0.93 -0.88
C ARG A 152 -17.71 0.14 -1.89
N VAL A 153 -17.59 -0.16 -3.18
CA VAL A 153 -17.90 0.74 -4.28
C VAL A 153 -18.93 0.09 -5.18
N ASP A 154 -19.87 0.91 -5.65
CA ASP A 154 -20.95 0.47 -6.52
C ASP A 154 -20.46 0.03 -7.90
N ALA A 155 -21.27 -0.82 -8.54
CA ALA A 155 -21.06 -1.22 -9.93
C ALA A 155 -20.99 0.00 -10.86
N PRO A 156 -20.26 -0.09 -12.00
CA PRO A 156 -20.14 1.00 -12.96
C PRO A 156 -21.49 1.59 -13.39
N TYR A 157 -21.72 2.87 -13.08
CA TYR A 157 -23.01 3.52 -13.31
C TYR A 157 -22.95 4.82 -14.10
N GLN A 158 -21.81 5.50 -14.11
CA GLN A 158 -21.65 6.76 -14.84
C GLN A 158 -21.33 6.48 -16.31
N PRO A 159 -22.15 6.94 -17.27
CA PRO A 159 -21.89 6.70 -18.69
C PRO A 159 -20.74 7.57 -19.21
N VAL A 160 -19.81 6.98 -19.95
CA VAL A 160 -18.75 7.68 -20.68
C VAL A 160 -19.03 7.61 -22.17
N THR A 161 -19.24 8.78 -22.79
CA THR A 161 -19.47 8.89 -24.23
C THR A 161 -18.17 9.04 -25.00
N ASN A 162 -18.10 8.43 -26.18
CA ASN A 162 -16.99 8.63 -27.12
C ASN A 162 -17.54 8.82 -28.55
N HIS A 163 -16.83 9.60 -29.36
CA HIS A 163 -17.05 9.64 -30.79
C HIS A 163 -16.21 8.52 -31.46
N GLY A 164 -16.73 7.93 -32.54
CA GLY A 164 -15.95 6.97 -33.31
C GLY A 164 -14.68 7.61 -33.87
N ALA A 165 -13.59 6.84 -33.99
CA ALA A 165 -12.36 7.31 -34.58
C ALA A 165 -12.61 7.83 -36.02
N GLY A 166 -11.97 8.95 -36.39
CA GLY A 166 -12.08 9.57 -37.72
C GLY A 166 -13.30 10.47 -37.94
N ARG A 167 -14.15 10.70 -36.93
CA ARG A 167 -15.23 11.69 -37.02
C ARG A 167 -14.70 13.12 -36.83
N ARG A 168 -15.27 14.08 -37.57
CA ARG A 168 -15.00 15.52 -37.37
C ARG A 168 -15.65 16.04 -36.08
N MET A 169 -15.17 17.17 -35.59
CA MET A 169 -15.77 17.88 -34.46
C MET A 169 -17.20 18.34 -34.81
N GLY A 170 -18.10 18.34 -33.82
CA GLY A 170 -19.52 18.66 -34.01
C GLY A 170 -20.42 17.42 -34.15
N GLY A 171 -21.65 17.61 -34.65
CA GLY A 171 -22.59 16.51 -34.86
C GLY A 171 -23.26 15.98 -33.59
N GLY A 172 -23.27 16.76 -32.51
CA GLY A 172 -23.88 16.39 -31.24
C GLY A 172 -22.98 15.50 -30.38
N LYS A 173 -23.59 14.74 -29.46
CA LYS A 173 -22.85 13.93 -28.48
C LYS A 173 -22.74 12.47 -28.91
N GLY A 174 -21.53 11.92 -28.81
CA GLY A 174 -21.22 10.52 -29.14
C GLY A 174 -22.07 9.46 -28.42
N SER A 175 -21.93 8.21 -28.85
CA SER A 175 -22.54 7.06 -28.20
C SER A 175 -21.85 6.75 -26.87
N ILE A 176 -22.54 6.05 -25.96
CA ILE A 176 -21.94 5.58 -24.70
C ILE A 176 -21.02 4.42 -25.04
N SER A 177 -19.75 4.54 -24.66
CA SER A 177 -18.74 3.51 -24.86
C SER A 177 -18.72 2.50 -23.71
N HIS A 178 -18.68 2.99 -22.48
CA HIS A 178 -18.64 2.18 -21.27
C HIS A 178 -19.15 2.95 -20.07
N TYR A 179 -19.34 2.24 -18.96
CA TYR A 179 -19.70 2.83 -17.67
C TYR A 179 -18.50 2.82 -16.73
N VAL A 180 -18.47 3.79 -15.83
CA VAL A 180 -17.44 3.94 -14.81
C VAL A 180 -18.05 4.24 -13.45
N THR A 181 -17.31 3.94 -12.39
CA THR A 181 -17.59 4.44 -11.05
C THR A 181 -16.56 5.51 -10.69
N PRO A 182 -16.96 6.77 -10.48
CA PRO A 182 -16.06 7.81 -9.99
C PRO A 182 -15.75 7.57 -8.51
N VAL A 183 -14.49 7.75 -8.14
CA VAL A 183 -13.96 7.53 -6.79
C VAL A 183 -13.22 8.80 -6.35
N LYS A 184 -13.44 9.22 -5.10
CA LYS A 184 -12.72 10.32 -4.45
C LYS A 184 -11.54 9.82 -3.62
N ALA A 185 -10.63 10.73 -3.28
CA ALA A 185 -9.52 10.43 -2.40
C ALA A 185 -10.04 10.11 -0.98
N GLY A 186 -9.47 9.12 -0.32
CA GLY A 186 -9.91 8.59 0.97
C GLY A 186 -11.03 7.55 0.89
N ARG A 187 -11.52 7.18 -0.30
CA ARG A 187 -12.58 6.16 -0.46
C ARG A 187 -12.02 4.75 -0.29
N VAL A 188 -12.66 3.94 0.55
CA VAL A 188 -12.42 2.49 0.63
C VAL A 188 -13.04 1.80 -0.60
N ILE A 189 -12.26 0.98 -1.30
CA ILE A 189 -12.67 0.31 -2.55
C ILE A 189 -13.11 -1.13 -2.30
N VAL A 190 -12.25 -1.88 -1.62
CA VAL A 190 -12.44 -3.28 -1.27
C VAL A 190 -12.09 -3.44 0.20
N GLU A 191 -12.87 -4.22 0.91
CA GLU A 191 -12.53 -4.69 2.25
C GLU A 191 -12.38 -6.19 2.26
N VAL A 192 -11.49 -6.64 3.14
CA VAL A 192 -11.18 -8.03 3.35
C VAL A 192 -11.13 -8.25 4.85
N ALA A 193 -11.82 -9.29 5.31
CA ALA A 193 -11.80 -9.70 6.70
C ALA A 193 -11.71 -11.22 6.81
N GLY A 194 -11.32 -11.73 7.97
CA GLY A 194 -11.16 -13.14 8.23
C GLY A 194 -10.13 -13.45 9.31
N ASP A 195 -9.84 -14.73 9.48
CA ASP A 195 -8.72 -15.23 10.28
C ASP A 195 -7.41 -15.10 9.48
N MET A 196 -6.90 -13.87 9.37
CA MET A 196 -5.66 -13.54 8.66
C MET A 196 -4.88 -12.43 9.37
N TYR A 197 -3.56 -12.43 9.22
CA TYR A 197 -2.72 -11.38 9.77
C TYR A 197 -2.32 -10.32 8.75
N TRP A 198 -2.02 -9.11 9.24
CA TRP A 198 -1.55 -8.02 8.39
C TRP A 198 -0.32 -8.38 7.54
N PRO A 199 0.74 -9.04 8.05
CA PRO A 199 1.90 -9.39 7.22
C PRO A 199 1.59 -10.39 6.10
N GLU A 200 0.53 -11.19 6.23
CA GLU A 200 0.08 -12.12 5.18
C GLU A 200 -0.72 -11.38 4.10
N VAL A 201 -1.56 -10.43 4.53
CA VAL A 201 -2.50 -9.70 3.67
C VAL A 201 -1.84 -8.53 2.93
N GLN A 202 -0.94 -7.82 3.60
CA GLN A 202 -0.29 -6.61 3.13
C GLN A 202 0.46 -6.77 1.79
N PRO A 203 1.25 -7.83 1.53
CA PRO A 203 2.02 -7.94 0.30
C PRO A 203 1.15 -8.07 -0.95
N TRP A 204 0.06 -8.85 -0.89
CA TRP A 204 -0.79 -9.04 -2.06
C TRP A 204 -1.80 -7.91 -2.23
N LEU A 205 -2.35 -7.32 -1.15
CA LEU A 205 -3.16 -6.10 -1.26
C LEU A 205 -2.34 -4.94 -1.85
N SER A 206 -1.08 -4.81 -1.46
CA SER A 206 -0.18 -3.77 -2.01
C SER A 206 0.04 -3.95 -3.51
N LYS A 207 0.25 -5.20 -3.98
CA LYS A 207 0.37 -5.52 -5.41
C LYS A 207 -0.90 -5.21 -6.20
N VAL A 208 -2.07 -5.36 -5.56
CA VAL A 208 -3.36 -5.01 -6.18
C VAL A 208 -3.51 -3.49 -6.25
N ALA A 209 -3.21 -2.78 -5.15
CA ALA A 209 -3.28 -1.33 -5.06
C ALA A 209 -2.37 -0.62 -6.08
N GLU A 210 -1.16 -1.14 -6.31
CA GLU A 210 -0.21 -0.60 -7.31
C GLU A 210 -0.75 -0.63 -8.75
N LYS A 211 -1.60 -1.61 -9.07
CA LYS A 211 -2.19 -1.77 -10.41
C LYS A 211 -3.48 -0.98 -10.62
N MET A 212 -3.91 -0.23 -9.62
CA MET A 212 -5.08 0.62 -9.73
C MET A 212 -4.81 1.80 -10.67
N PRO A 213 -5.84 2.34 -11.35
CA PRO A 213 -5.68 3.46 -12.29
C PRO A 213 -5.35 4.80 -11.60
N PHE A 214 -5.33 4.82 -10.27
CA PHE A 214 -4.99 5.96 -9.43
C PHE A 214 -4.22 5.45 -8.21
N GLU A 215 -3.57 6.36 -7.50
CA GLU A 215 -2.81 6.00 -6.32
C GLU A 215 -3.71 5.40 -5.24
N ALA A 216 -3.36 4.21 -4.77
CA ALA A 216 -4.09 3.48 -3.74
C ALA A 216 -3.11 2.84 -2.76
N MET A 217 -3.60 2.57 -1.55
CA MET A 217 -2.83 1.97 -0.47
C MET A 217 -3.60 0.83 0.17
N ALA A 218 -2.88 -0.25 0.48
CA ALA A 218 -3.38 -1.31 1.35
C ALA A 218 -3.35 -0.81 2.80
N VAL A 219 -4.45 -0.99 3.54
CA VAL A 219 -4.59 -0.48 4.91
C VAL A 219 -5.12 -1.56 5.85
N ASN A 220 -4.68 -1.48 7.11
CA ASN A 220 -5.33 -2.08 8.27
C ASN A 220 -5.96 -0.99 9.14
N GLN A 221 -6.86 -1.39 10.05
CA GLN A 221 -7.53 -0.48 10.97
C GLN A 221 -6.55 0.35 11.81
N ASP A 222 -5.58 -0.30 12.46
CA ASP A 222 -4.54 0.36 13.26
C ASP A 222 -3.70 1.37 12.43
N LEU A 223 -3.43 1.09 11.14
CA LEU A 223 -2.76 2.08 10.29
C LEU A 223 -3.65 3.30 10.01
N LEU A 224 -4.95 3.12 9.77
CA LEU A 224 -5.86 4.25 9.58
C LEU A 224 -5.93 5.12 10.83
N GLU A 225 -6.04 4.51 12.01
CA GLU A 225 -6.05 5.22 13.29
C GLU A 225 -4.74 5.98 13.54
N ARG A 226 -3.58 5.36 13.23
CA ARG A 226 -2.28 6.03 13.31
C ARG A 226 -2.17 7.21 12.34
N LEU A 227 -2.69 7.08 11.13
CA LEU A 227 -2.70 8.18 10.15
C LEU A 227 -3.59 9.34 10.61
N GLU A 228 -4.76 9.04 11.19
CA GLU A 228 -5.64 10.06 11.77
C GLU A 228 -5.00 10.73 13.00
N ALA A 229 -4.36 9.97 13.88
CA ALA A 229 -3.65 10.49 15.04
C ALA A 229 -2.46 11.37 14.63
N GLU A 230 -1.71 10.97 13.60
CA GLU A 230 -0.61 11.76 13.05
C GLU A 230 -1.11 13.05 12.38
N GLU A 231 -2.24 13.01 11.67
CA GLU A 231 -2.88 14.23 11.13
C GLU A 231 -3.26 15.20 12.26
N LYS A 232 -3.85 14.71 13.35
CA LYS A 232 -4.16 15.53 14.55
C LYS A 232 -2.90 16.07 15.22
N ARG A 233 -1.89 15.23 15.42
CA ARG A 233 -0.61 15.62 16.01
C ARG A 233 0.06 16.72 15.20
N ILE A 234 0.09 16.60 13.87
CA ILE A 234 0.67 17.63 12.98
C ILE A 234 -0.11 18.94 13.10
N ALA A 235 -1.44 18.89 13.18
CA ALA A 235 -2.28 20.07 13.35
C ALA A 235 -2.05 20.77 14.71
N GLU A 236 -1.93 20.00 15.79
CA GLU A 236 -1.69 20.51 17.16
C GLU A 236 -0.25 21.03 17.35
N THR A 237 0.73 20.34 16.75
CA THR A 237 2.15 20.71 16.82
C THR A 237 2.50 21.87 15.88
N ASN A 238 1.58 22.29 14.99
CA ASN A 238 1.84 23.37 14.05
C ASN A 238 2.06 24.70 14.78
N GLU A 239 3.33 25.07 14.97
CA GLU A 239 3.75 26.34 15.60
C GLU A 239 3.44 27.56 14.72
N ASN A 240 3.29 27.37 13.41
CA ASN A 240 3.05 28.48 12.50
C ASN A 240 1.68 29.13 12.81
N PRO A 241 1.64 30.42 13.20
CA PRO A 241 0.40 31.11 13.55
C PRO A 241 -0.55 31.27 12.36
N TYR A 242 -0.03 31.22 11.13
CA TYR A 242 -0.81 31.41 9.92
C TYR A 242 -0.98 30.09 9.16
N THR A 243 -2.17 29.52 9.24
CA THR A 243 -2.55 28.37 8.42
C THR A 243 -3.05 28.83 7.05
N PHE A 244 -2.91 27.97 6.04
CA PHE A 244 -3.48 28.27 4.71
C PHE A 244 -5.00 28.48 4.79
N GLU A 245 -5.69 27.71 5.63
CA GLU A 245 -7.12 27.91 5.92
C GLU A 245 -7.41 29.31 6.45
N TRP A 246 -6.61 29.79 7.42
CA TRP A 246 -6.75 31.12 7.98
C TRP A 246 -6.50 32.22 6.94
N LEU A 247 -5.44 32.12 6.13
CA LEU A 247 -5.13 33.09 5.08
C LEU A 247 -6.29 33.23 4.08
N VAL A 248 -6.83 32.10 3.64
CA VAL A 248 -7.90 32.06 2.65
C VAL A 248 -9.22 32.58 3.22
N ARG A 249 -9.58 32.23 4.46
CA ARG A 249 -10.81 32.72 5.10
C ARG A 249 -10.81 34.23 5.31
N ASN A 250 -9.67 34.79 5.71
CA ASN A 250 -9.51 36.22 5.94
C ASN A 250 -9.22 37.03 4.66
N ASN A 251 -9.20 36.38 3.48
CA ASN A 251 -8.81 36.97 2.20
C ASN A 251 -7.53 37.82 2.28
N ILE A 252 -6.52 37.32 2.99
CA ILE A 252 -5.26 38.04 3.18
C ILE A 252 -4.61 38.28 1.81
N MET A 253 -4.16 39.52 1.57
CA MET A 253 -3.52 39.94 0.31
C MET A 253 -4.38 39.65 -0.94
N ASP A 254 -5.70 39.70 -0.82
CA ASP A 254 -6.64 39.35 -1.89
C ASP A 254 -6.37 37.96 -2.53
N CYS A 255 -5.88 37.02 -1.73
CA CYS A 255 -5.52 35.68 -2.22
C CYS A 255 -6.72 34.96 -2.88
N GLN A 256 -7.96 35.26 -2.49
CA GLN A 256 -9.14 34.62 -3.07
C GLN A 256 -9.31 34.91 -4.56
N SER A 257 -8.89 36.07 -5.06
CA SER A 257 -8.92 36.42 -6.49
C SER A 257 -8.03 35.51 -7.33
N HIS A 258 -6.94 35.00 -6.74
CA HIS A 258 -5.99 34.10 -7.39
C HIS A 258 -6.32 32.61 -7.17
N LEU A 259 -7.22 32.28 -6.26
CA LEU A 259 -7.56 30.91 -5.89
C LEU A 259 -8.83 30.41 -6.58
N SER A 260 -8.84 29.11 -6.89
CA SER A 260 -10.05 28.44 -7.37
C SER A 260 -11.12 28.42 -6.27
N PRO A 261 -12.42 28.48 -6.62
CA PRO A 261 -13.50 28.28 -5.65
C PRO A 261 -13.38 26.97 -4.85
N LYS A 262 -12.72 25.95 -5.41
CA LYS A 262 -12.48 24.67 -4.72
C LYS A 262 -11.37 24.77 -3.67
N ASP A 263 -10.33 25.55 -3.93
CA ASP A 263 -9.22 25.75 -3.00
C ASP A 263 -9.68 26.52 -1.76
N ARG A 264 -10.72 27.35 -1.91
CA ARG A 264 -11.44 28.01 -0.80
C ARG A 264 -12.19 27.04 0.13
N VAL A 265 -12.40 25.80 -0.30
CA VAL A 265 -13.07 24.75 0.48
C VAL A 265 -12.07 23.72 1.01
N TRP A 266 -11.07 23.36 0.21
CA TRP A 266 -10.10 22.31 0.57
C TRP A 266 -8.84 22.84 1.23
N PHE A 267 -8.63 24.15 1.25
CA PHE A 267 -7.51 24.82 1.92
C PHE A 267 -6.15 24.20 1.55
N GLY A 268 -5.96 23.90 0.26
CA GLY A 268 -4.69 23.36 -0.26
C GLY A 268 -4.42 21.88 0.07
N ARG A 269 -5.33 21.17 0.76
CA ARG A 269 -5.22 19.73 1.02
C ARG A 269 -5.33 18.89 -0.25
N PHE A 270 -6.14 19.36 -1.19
CA PHE A 270 -6.40 18.75 -2.49
C PHE A 270 -6.23 19.79 -3.59
N LEU A 271 -5.69 19.37 -4.74
CA LEU A 271 -5.57 20.21 -5.93
C LEU A 271 -6.69 19.88 -6.92
N TYR A 272 -7.34 20.91 -7.45
CA TYR A 272 -8.47 20.74 -8.37
C TYR A 272 -8.07 20.11 -9.72
N ARG A 273 -6.96 20.59 -10.29
CA ARG A 273 -6.52 20.24 -11.65
C ARG A 273 -5.72 18.94 -11.67
N ASP A 274 -4.83 18.80 -10.70
CA ASP A 274 -4.01 17.60 -10.54
C ASP A 274 -4.48 16.77 -9.34
N ARG A 275 -5.03 15.60 -9.65
CA ARG A 275 -5.67 14.71 -8.67
C ARG A 275 -4.69 13.71 -8.05
N THR A 276 -3.50 13.57 -8.63
CA THR A 276 -2.43 12.70 -8.10
C THR A 276 -1.59 13.44 -7.06
N LEU A 277 -1.55 14.77 -7.10
CA LEU A 277 -0.82 15.62 -6.15
C LEU A 277 -1.67 16.01 -4.93
N ASN A 278 -2.16 15.02 -4.19
CA ASN A 278 -2.92 15.27 -2.96
C ASN A 278 -1.98 15.49 -1.77
N ARG A 279 -1.85 16.74 -1.32
CA ARG A 279 -0.99 17.11 -0.18
C ARG A 279 -1.36 16.38 1.10
N LYS A 280 -2.66 16.14 1.35
CA LYS A 280 -3.14 15.40 2.53
C LYS A 280 -2.44 14.04 2.71
N TYR A 281 -2.22 13.32 1.61
CA TYR A 281 -1.64 11.99 1.64
C TYR A 281 -0.13 11.97 1.38
N GLN A 282 0.54 13.13 1.31
CA GLN A 282 2.01 13.19 1.22
C GLN A 282 2.70 12.61 2.47
N THR A 283 2.08 12.71 3.64
CA THR A 283 2.61 12.10 4.86
C THR A 283 2.74 10.58 4.74
N ILE A 284 1.82 9.92 4.00
CA ILE A 284 1.90 8.48 3.69
C ILE A 284 3.14 8.18 2.84
N HIS A 285 3.41 9.00 1.82
CA HIS A 285 4.62 8.88 1.01
C HIS A 285 5.86 8.99 1.87
N ASN A 286 5.89 9.94 2.80
CA ASN A 286 7.01 10.15 3.72
C ASN A 286 7.16 9.00 4.74
N PHE A 287 6.04 8.40 5.18
CA PHE A 287 6.04 7.26 6.10
C PHE A 287 6.77 6.05 5.52
N ARG A 288 6.65 5.81 4.20
CA ARG A 288 7.40 4.77 3.48
C ARG A 288 8.92 4.94 3.54
N TYR A 289 9.43 6.16 3.66
CA TYR A 289 10.87 6.44 3.74
C TYR A 289 11.44 6.29 5.15
N ARG A 290 10.64 6.44 6.20
CA ARG A 290 11.08 6.29 7.61
C ARG A 290 11.22 4.84 8.07
N MET A 291 10.66 3.86 7.35
CA MET A 291 10.72 2.43 7.70
C MET A 291 11.78 1.63 6.90
N ARG A 292 12.63 2.28 6.10
CA ARG A 292 13.78 1.63 5.45
C ARG A 292 15.07 1.90 6.20
#